data_AF-A0A285RIF4-F1
#
_entry.id   AF-A0A285RIF4-F1
#
_cell.length_a   1.000
_cell.length_b   1.000
_cell.length_c   1.000
_cell.angle_alpha   90.00
_cell.angle_beta   90.00
_cell.angle_gamma   90.00
#
_symmetry.space_group_name_H-M   'P 1'
#
loop_
_entity.id
_entity.type
_entity.pdbx_description
1 polymer ?
#
loop_
_entity_poly.entity_id
_entity_poly.type
_entity_poly.pdbx_seq_one_letter_code
_entity_poly.pdbx_strand_id
1 'polypeptide(L)'
;MYKEYQNINNNGLTLIEVLASIVLIGIILLSFSPLLLQGAKGGKASEEIVNSTYEAQTAMEGIFSVSNTPQYSSVLQTEIEQDFVSLGYRKNSNASTSTKLVYELGNPSSTDSLNVEATIQRDPSGKIVSGNLVKIVLIFHEDGKTKAKLENVMAWKVAS
;
A
#
# COMPACT_ATOMS: atom_id res chain seq x y z
N MET A 1 -27.00 -7.90 82.77
CA MET A 1 -25.84 -7.87 81.86
C MET A 1 -26.25 -8.63 80.60
N TYR A 2 -26.70 -7.93 79.56
CA TYR A 2 -27.15 -8.55 78.31
C TYR A 2 -25.92 -8.88 77.45
N LYS A 3 -25.83 -10.12 76.98
CA LYS A 3 -24.82 -10.52 75.98
C LYS A 3 -25.31 -10.10 74.60
N GLU A 4 -24.59 -9.16 74.01
CA GLU A 4 -24.72 -8.74 72.62
C GLU A 4 -24.13 -9.84 71.73
N TYR A 5 -24.96 -10.48 70.90
CA TYR A 5 -24.48 -11.46 69.91
C TYR A 5 -23.95 -10.71 68.70
N GLN A 6 -22.63 -10.71 68.55
CA GLN A 6 -21.91 -10.35 67.33
C GLN A 6 -22.35 -11.27 66.19
N ASN A 7 -23.12 -10.74 65.25
CA ASN A 7 -23.56 -11.46 64.05
C ASN A 7 -22.41 -11.43 63.03
N ILE A 8 -21.48 -12.38 63.16
CA ILE A 8 -20.41 -12.59 62.17
C ILE A 8 -21.07 -13.27 60.98
N ASN A 9 -21.38 -12.48 59.93
CA ASN A 9 -21.97 -12.97 58.69
C ASN A 9 -20.96 -13.86 57.95
N ASN A 10 -20.92 -15.14 58.32
CA ASN A 10 -20.05 -16.18 57.75
C ASN A 10 -20.64 -16.76 56.45
N ASN A 11 -21.07 -15.91 55.52
CA ASN A 11 -21.46 -16.36 54.19
C ASN A 11 -20.20 -16.66 53.37
N GLY A 12 -19.66 -17.87 53.54
CA GLY A 12 -18.63 -18.40 52.67
C GLY A 12 -19.16 -18.53 51.24
N LEU A 13 -18.29 -18.29 50.25
CA LEU A 13 -18.61 -18.51 48.84
C LEU A 13 -19.12 -19.93 48.63
N THR A 14 -20.32 -20.07 48.09
CA THR A 14 -20.88 -21.37 47.75
C THR A 14 -20.22 -21.89 46.48
N LEU A 15 -20.10 -23.21 46.35
CA LEU A 15 -19.53 -23.83 45.15
C LEU A 15 -20.27 -23.42 43.86
N ILE A 16 -21.58 -23.22 43.96
CA ILE A 16 -22.43 -22.81 42.83
C ILE A 16 -22.14 -21.36 42.39
N GLU A 17 -21.87 -20.45 43.32
CA GLU A 17 -21.49 -19.07 43.00
C GLU A 17 -20.13 -19.00 42.31
N VAL A 18 -19.17 -19.84 42.74
CA VAL A 18 -17.85 -19.95 42.10
C VAL A 18 -18.01 -20.51 40.68
N LEU A 19 -18.82 -21.55 40.50
CA LEU A 19 -19.09 -22.14 39.19
C LEU A 19 -19.76 -21.11 38.25
N ALA A 20 -20.78 -20.40 38.73
CA ALA A 20 -21.48 -19.36 37.98
C ALA A 20 -20.54 -18.22 37.57
N SER A 21 -19.62 -17.83 38.45
CA SER A 21 -18.62 -16.79 38.18
C SER A 21 -17.63 -17.21 37.08
N ILE A 22 -17.14 -18.46 37.12
CA ILE A 22 -16.24 -19.00 36.08
C ILE A 22 -16.97 -19.05 34.72
N VAL A 23 -18.23 -19.49 34.71
CA VAL A 23 -19.04 -19.52 33.49
C VAL A 23 -19.27 -18.12 32.93
N LEU A 24 -19.63 -17.15 33.79
CA LEU A 24 -19.79 -15.74 33.40
C LEU A 24 -18.52 -15.16 32.81
N ILE A 25 -17.37 -15.38 33.45
CA ILE A 25 -16.07 -14.94 32.95
C ILE A 25 -15.78 -15.59 31.59
N GLY A 26 -16.08 -16.88 31.42
CA GLY A 26 -15.92 -17.58 30.14
C GLY A 26 -16.76 -16.96 29.01
N ILE A 27 -18.04 -16.66 29.27
CA ILE A 27 -18.92 -16.01 28.30
C ILE A 27 -18.37 -14.64 27.92
N ILE A 28 -17.91 -13.85 28.89
CA ILE A 28 -17.32 -12.53 28.65
C ILE A 28 -16.08 -12.68 27.74
N LEU A 29 -15.12 -13.54 28.10
CA LEU A 29 -13.89 -13.73 27.35
C LEU A 29 -14.13 -14.20 25.92
N LEU A 30 -15.05 -15.15 25.72
CA LEU A 30 -15.41 -15.63 24.38
C LEU A 30 -16.09 -14.55 23.54
N SER A 31 -16.87 -13.67 24.17
CA SER A 31 -17.58 -12.59 23.49
C SER A 31 -16.63 -11.49 22.98
N PHE A 32 -15.56 -11.18 23.71
CA PHE A 32 -14.58 -10.15 23.32
C PHE A 32 -13.38 -10.68 22.52
N SER A 33 -13.13 -11.99 22.51
CA SER A 33 -12.00 -12.60 21.78
C SER A 33 -11.98 -12.26 20.27
N PRO A 34 -13.11 -12.26 19.53
CA PRO A 34 -13.12 -11.87 18.13
C PRO A 34 -12.68 -10.42 17.89
N LEU A 35 -13.05 -9.51 18.79
CA LEU A 35 -12.70 -8.08 18.70
C LEU A 35 -11.19 -7.86 18.87
N LEU A 36 -10.56 -8.60 19.79
CA LEU A 36 -9.11 -8.56 19.99
C LEU A 36 -8.36 -9.08 18.76
N LEU A 37 -8.83 -10.19 18.17
CA LEU A 37 -8.25 -10.74 16.94
C LEU A 37 -8.42 -9.80 15.75
N GLN A 38 -9.58 -9.13 15.65
CA GLN A 38 -9.86 -8.18 14.58
C GLN A 38 -9.02 -6.91 14.72
N GLY A 39 -8.85 -6.38 15.93
CA GLY A 39 -7.98 -5.24 16.21
C GLY A 39 -6.52 -5.50 15.84
N ALA A 40 -5.99 -6.67 16.17
CA ALA A 40 -4.62 -7.05 15.82
C ALA A 40 -4.41 -7.16 14.30
N LYS A 41 -5.39 -7.69 13.57
CA LYS A 41 -5.35 -7.76 12.10
C LYS A 41 -5.46 -6.37 11.45
N GLY A 42 -6.34 -5.52 11.97
CA GLY A 42 -6.53 -4.16 11.47
C GLY A 42 -5.29 -3.28 11.62
N GLY A 43 -4.58 -3.39 12.76
CA GLY A 43 -3.33 -2.65 12.99
C GLY A 43 -2.24 -3.00 11.96
N LYS A 44 -1.99 -4.29 11.74
CA LYS A 44 -1.00 -4.75 10.74
C LYS A 44 -1.35 -4.33 9.32
N ALA A 45 -2.63 -4.42 8.94
CA ALA A 45 -3.08 -3.98 7.62
C ALA A 45 -2.88 -2.48 7.43
N SER A 46 -3.12 -1.67 8.47
CA SER A 46 -2.90 -0.22 8.40
C SER A 46 -1.43 0.14 8.26
N GLU A 47 -0.54 -0.55 8.98
CA GLU A 47 0.90 -0.35 8.90
C GLU A 47 1.43 -0.69 7.50
N GLU A 48 1.01 -1.83 6.96
CA GLU A 48 1.35 -2.29 5.62
C GLU A 48 0.90 -1.29 4.53
N ILE A 49 -0.36 -0.83 4.59
CA ILE A 49 -0.88 0.17 3.64
C ILE A 49 -0.07 1.48 3.70
N VAL A 50 0.26 1.96 4.90
CA VAL A 50 1.05 3.19 5.07
C VAL A 50 2.45 3.01 4.49
N ASN A 51 3.12 1.90 4.75
CA ASN A 51 4.46 1.64 4.21
C ASN A 51 4.44 1.56 2.67
N SER A 52 3.56 0.76 2.08
CA SER A 52 3.47 0.64 0.62
C SER A 52 3.10 1.98 -0.05
N THR A 53 2.28 2.81 0.61
CA THR A 53 1.94 4.14 0.09
C THR A 53 3.14 5.08 0.14
N TYR A 54 3.93 5.03 1.21
CA TYR A 54 5.15 5.83 1.33
C TYR A 54 6.19 5.47 0.26
N GLU A 55 6.40 4.18 0.02
CA GLU A 55 7.25 3.70 -1.07
C GLU A 55 6.73 4.18 -2.43
N ALA A 56 5.42 4.12 -2.64
CA ALA A 56 4.78 4.60 -3.86
C ALA A 56 4.94 6.09 -4.09
N GLN A 57 4.81 6.88 -3.03
CA GLN A 57 5.01 8.31 -3.10
C GLN A 57 6.46 8.64 -3.43
N THR A 58 7.41 7.98 -2.77
CA THR A 58 8.85 8.17 -3.02
C THR A 58 9.20 7.87 -4.48
N ALA A 59 8.67 6.77 -5.03
CA ALA A 59 8.85 6.45 -6.45
C ALA A 59 8.24 7.51 -7.38
N MET A 60 7.04 8.00 -7.06
CA MET A 60 6.39 9.07 -7.84
C MET A 60 7.18 10.38 -7.81
N GLU A 61 7.76 10.73 -6.67
CA GLU A 61 8.62 11.91 -6.50
C GLU A 61 9.90 11.79 -7.36
N GLY A 62 10.52 10.60 -7.40
CA GLY A 62 11.64 10.31 -8.29
C GLY A 62 11.28 10.50 -9.77
N ILE A 63 10.15 9.95 -10.20
CA ILE A 63 9.64 10.09 -11.57
C ILE A 63 9.35 11.56 -11.91
N PHE A 64 8.74 12.30 -10.98
CA PHE A 64 8.46 13.73 -11.18
C PHE A 64 9.75 14.57 -11.28
N SER A 65 10.80 14.20 -10.56
CA SER A 65 12.09 14.88 -10.62
C SER A 65 12.72 14.76 -12.02
N VAL A 66 12.75 13.55 -12.58
CA VAL A 66 13.32 13.30 -13.91
C VAL A 66 12.44 13.90 -15.01
N SER A 67 11.11 13.84 -14.89
CA SER A 67 10.19 14.41 -15.88
C SER A 67 10.33 15.93 -16.05
N ASN A 68 10.90 16.63 -15.04
CA ASN A 68 11.12 18.07 -15.04
C ASN A 68 12.54 18.50 -15.43
N THR A 69 13.45 17.55 -15.60
CA THR A 69 14.89 17.78 -15.80
C THR A 69 15.33 17.11 -17.10
N PRO A 70 15.01 17.70 -18.26
CA PRO A 70 15.31 17.08 -19.55
C PRO A 70 16.83 16.96 -19.74
N GLN A 71 17.29 15.78 -20.14
CA GLN A 71 18.72 15.45 -20.19
C GLN A 71 19.14 14.70 -21.46
N TYR A 72 18.29 13.92 -22.10
CA TYR A 72 18.76 12.89 -23.04
C TYR A 72 18.35 13.09 -24.50
N SER A 73 17.14 13.55 -24.77
CA SER A 73 16.52 13.52 -26.10
C SER A 73 15.39 14.54 -26.24
N SER A 74 15.25 15.07 -27.46
CA SER A 74 14.08 15.87 -27.87
C SER A 74 12.87 15.01 -28.24
N VAL A 75 13.05 13.69 -28.34
CA VAL A 75 11.98 12.72 -28.60
C VAL A 75 11.45 12.21 -27.25
N LEU A 76 10.21 12.57 -26.93
CA LEU A 76 9.56 12.26 -25.65
C LEU A 76 9.68 10.79 -25.22
N GLN A 77 9.43 9.86 -26.14
CA GLN A 77 9.52 8.43 -25.82
C GLN A 77 10.93 8.02 -25.42
N THR A 78 11.95 8.51 -26.14
CA THR A 78 13.35 8.21 -25.84
C THR A 78 13.77 8.86 -24.53
N GLU A 79 13.29 10.07 -24.23
CA GLU A 79 13.54 10.75 -22.96
C GLU A 79 13.01 9.92 -21.79
N ILE A 80 11.72 9.57 -21.84
CA ILE A 80 11.07 8.72 -20.82
C ILE A 80 11.83 7.40 -20.64
N GLU A 81 12.25 6.76 -21.72
CA GLU A 81 13.00 5.51 -21.66
C GLU A 81 14.33 5.66 -20.92
N GLN A 82 15.08 6.74 -21.15
CA GLN A 82 16.34 6.99 -20.45
C GLN A 82 16.12 7.40 -18.98
N ASP A 83 15.10 8.20 -18.70
CA ASP A 83 14.73 8.61 -17.35
C ASP A 83 14.36 7.41 -16.46
N PHE A 84 13.57 6.46 -16.99
CA PHE A 84 13.25 5.25 -16.23
C PHE A 84 14.48 4.36 -16.03
N VAL A 85 15.37 4.25 -17.03
CA VAL A 85 16.62 3.51 -16.89
C VAL A 85 17.55 4.16 -15.86
N SER A 86 17.62 5.49 -15.80
CA SER A 86 18.45 6.21 -14.83
C SER A 86 17.96 6.04 -13.39
N LEU A 87 16.65 5.89 -13.21
CA LEU A 87 16.02 5.52 -11.95
C LEU A 87 16.13 4.02 -11.61
N GLY A 88 16.77 3.21 -12.45
CA GLY A 88 17.01 1.78 -12.23
C GLY A 88 15.87 0.85 -12.67
N TYR A 89 14.85 1.38 -13.34
CA TYR A 89 13.76 0.56 -13.86
C TYR A 89 14.17 -0.23 -15.09
N ARG A 90 13.55 -1.41 -15.25
CA ARG A 90 13.74 -2.29 -16.40
C ARG A 90 12.49 -2.27 -17.26
N LYS A 91 12.65 -2.02 -18.56
CA LYS A 91 11.54 -2.03 -19.51
C LYS A 91 11.00 -3.45 -19.70
N ASN A 92 9.70 -3.64 -19.54
CA ASN A 92 9.00 -4.85 -19.96
C ASN A 92 8.55 -4.68 -21.42
N SER A 93 9.40 -5.14 -22.34
CA SER A 93 9.14 -5.04 -23.78
C SER A 93 7.91 -5.81 -24.25
N ASN A 94 7.50 -6.87 -23.53
CA ASN A 94 6.34 -7.68 -23.89
C ASN A 94 5.02 -6.98 -23.57
N ALA A 95 5.01 -6.14 -22.53
CA ALA A 95 3.85 -5.35 -22.11
C ALA A 95 3.84 -3.92 -22.68
N SER A 96 4.96 -3.48 -23.27
CA SER A 96 5.13 -2.14 -23.84
C SER A 96 4.63 -2.07 -25.29
N THR A 97 3.94 -0.99 -25.62
CA THR A 97 3.45 -0.61 -26.95
C THR A 97 3.94 0.79 -27.32
N SER A 98 3.52 1.31 -28.48
CA SER A 98 3.85 2.68 -28.91
C SER A 98 3.20 3.80 -28.08
N THR A 99 2.27 3.44 -27.20
CA THR A 99 1.50 4.38 -26.36
C THR A 99 1.57 4.06 -24.86
N LYS A 100 1.91 2.82 -24.51
CA LYS A 100 2.06 2.35 -23.14
C LYS A 100 3.46 1.80 -22.95
N LEU A 101 4.25 2.40 -22.09
CA LEU A 101 5.55 1.90 -21.68
C LEU A 101 5.40 1.27 -20.30
N VAL A 102 5.85 0.03 -20.15
CA VAL A 102 5.77 -0.70 -18.88
C VAL A 102 7.16 -0.95 -18.37
N TYR A 103 7.37 -0.62 -17.11
CA TYR A 103 8.64 -0.69 -16.41
C TYR A 103 8.48 -1.41 -15.08
N GLU A 104 9.53 -2.11 -14.67
CA GLU A 104 9.55 -2.89 -13.44
C GLU A 104 10.80 -2.54 -12.63
N LEU A 105 10.62 -2.35 -11.33
CA LEU A 105 11.69 -2.17 -10.36
C LEU A 105 11.62 -3.28 -9.32
N GLY A 106 12.74 -3.96 -9.12
CA GLY A 106 12.83 -5.14 -8.24
C GLY A 106 13.43 -6.35 -8.94
N ASN A 107 13.60 -7.43 -8.18
CA ASN A 107 14.11 -8.68 -8.71
C ASN A 107 12.98 -9.42 -9.46
N PRO A 108 13.14 -9.80 -10.73
CA PRO A 108 12.11 -10.52 -11.48
C PRO A 108 11.76 -11.90 -10.88
N SER A 109 12.54 -12.38 -9.91
CA SER A 109 12.29 -13.62 -9.17
C SER A 109 11.71 -13.42 -7.75
N SER A 110 11.53 -12.17 -7.29
CA SER A 110 10.85 -11.90 -6.01
C SER A 110 9.34 -11.77 -6.20
N THR A 111 8.57 -12.16 -5.18
CA THR A 111 7.13 -11.90 -5.08
C THR A 111 6.80 -10.43 -4.87
N ASP A 112 7.80 -9.67 -4.42
CA ASP A 112 7.72 -8.23 -4.20
C ASP A 112 8.28 -7.52 -5.43
N SER A 113 7.44 -6.72 -6.07
CA SER A 113 7.82 -5.97 -7.26
C SER A 113 7.03 -4.66 -7.35
N LEU A 114 7.72 -3.62 -7.81
CA LEU A 114 7.10 -2.37 -8.18
C LEU A 114 6.95 -2.32 -9.69
N ASN A 115 5.70 -2.31 -10.15
CA ASN A 115 5.35 -2.14 -11.55
C ASN A 115 4.93 -0.70 -11.82
N VAL A 116 5.48 -0.13 -12.89
CA VAL A 116 5.20 1.24 -13.33
C VAL A 116 4.71 1.20 -14.76
N GLU A 117 3.51 1.71 -14.98
CA GLU A 117 2.95 1.89 -16.30
C GLU A 117 2.95 3.38 -16.65
N ALA A 118 3.76 3.76 -17.63
CA ALA A 118 3.78 5.11 -18.20
C ALA A 118 3.00 5.10 -19.51
N THR A 119 1.83 5.73 -19.52
CA THR A 119 0.98 5.87 -20.71
C THR A 119 1.14 7.27 -21.30
N ILE A 120 1.66 7.34 -22.52
CA ILE A 120 1.82 8.58 -23.27
C ILE A 120 0.46 8.92 -23.90
N GLN A 121 -0.12 10.06 -23.54
CA GLN A 121 -1.38 10.49 -24.15
C GLN A 121 -1.13 10.97 -25.59
N ARG A 122 -1.86 10.36 -26.53
CA ARG A 122 -1.88 10.75 -27.94
C ARG A 122 -3.26 11.31 -28.28
N ASP A 123 -3.29 12.22 -29.25
CA ASP A 123 -4.54 12.69 -29.82
C ASP A 123 -5.20 11.56 -30.66
N PRO A 124 -6.47 11.71 -31.06
CA PRO A 124 -7.16 10.72 -31.88
C PRO A 124 -6.49 10.44 -33.24
N SER A 125 -5.55 11.28 -33.68
CA SER A 125 -4.78 11.13 -34.91
C SER A 125 -3.45 10.38 -34.70
N GLY A 126 -3.15 9.95 -33.47
CA GLY A 126 -1.93 9.24 -33.12
C GLY A 126 -0.71 10.16 -32.95
N LYS A 127 -0.89 11.48 -32.95
CA LYS A 127 0.16 12.46 -32.66
C LYS A 127 0.22 12.68 -31.14
N ILE A 128 1.41 12.96 -30.62
CA ILE A 128 1.58 13.33 -29.21
C ILE A 128 0.78 14.62 -28.96
N VAL A 129 -0.10 14.61 -27.96
CA VAL A 129 -0.92 15.79 -27.61
C VAL A 129 0.02 16.93 -27.21
N SER A 130 -0.22 18.14 -27.73
CA SER A 130 0.55 19.33 -27.38
C SER A 130 0.58 19.52 -25.85
N GLY A 131 1.77 19.50 -25.25
CA GLY A 131 1.98 19.58 -23.80
C GLY A 131 2.68 18.39 -23.13
N ASN A 132 3.12 17.37 -23.90
CA ASN A 132 3.87 16.20 -23.41
C ASN A 132 3.29 15.59 -22.12
N LEU A 133 1.97 15.44 -22.06
CA LEU A 133 1.30 14.88 -20.89
C LEU A 133 1.44 13.36 -20.88
N VAL A 134 1.96 12.84 -19.76
CA VAL A 134 2.16 11.41 -19.53
C VAL A 134 1.36 11.02 -18.29
N LYS A 135 0.51 10.00 -18.44
CA LYS A 135 -0.16 9.37 -17.30
C LYS A 135 0.77 8.32 -16.71
N ILE A 136 1.10 8.44 -15.43
CA ILE A 136 1.88 7.46 -14.68
C ILE A 136 0.95 6.70 -13.74
N VAL A 137 1.04 5.38 -13.78
CA VAL A 137 0.35 4.47 -12.86
C VAL A 137 1.40 3.60 -12.18
N LEU A 138 1.56 3.78 -10.87
CA LEU A 138 2.39 2.93 -10.02
C LEU A 138 1.54 1.87 -9.37
N ILE A 139 1.98 0.61 -9.43
CA ILE A 139 1.32 -0.52 -8.81
C ILE A 139 2.35 -1.32 -8.01
N PHE A 140 2.20 -1.29 -6.68
CA PHE A 140 3.05 -2.03 -5.76
C PHE A 140 2.45 -3.40 -5.49
N HIS A 141 3.26 -4.42 -5.71
CA HIS A 141 2.95 -5.79 -5.37
C HIS A 141 3.86 -6.27 -4.26
N GLU A 142 3.26 -6.87 -3.25
CA GLU A 142 3.93 -7.58 -2.17
C GLU A 142 3.19 -8.90 -1.99
N ASP A 143 3.93 -10.01 -1.88
CA ASP A 143 3.37 -11.37 -1.88
C ASP A 143 2.41 -11.65 -3.06
N GLY A 144 2.68 -11.07 -4.23
CA GLY A 144 1.83 -11.21 -5.42
C GLY A 144 0.45 -10.54 -5.33
N LYS A 145 0.20 -9.71 -4.31
CA LYS A 145 -1.03 -8.92 -4.16
C LYS A 145 -0.75 -7.44 -4.32
N THR A 146 -1.66 -6.73 -4.99
CA THR A 146 -1.58 -5.27 -5.05
C THR A 146 -1.82 -4.67 -3.66
N LYS A 147 -0.83 -3.96 -3.12
CA LYS A 147 -0.92 -3.28 -1.82
C LYS A 147 -1.24 -1.80 -1.95
N ALA A 148 -0.65 -1.15 -2.96
CA ALA A 148 -0.85 0.26 -3.24
C ALA A 148 -0.92 0.52 -4.74
N LYS A 149 -1.68 1.55 -5.09
CA LYS A 149 -1.80 2.05 -6.45
C LYS A 149 -1.87 3.57 -6.44
N LEU A 150 -0.95 4.22 -7.15
CA LEU A 150 -0.95 5.67 -7.34
C LEU A 150 -1.07 6.00 -8.83
N GLU A 151 -1.93 6.97 -9.14
CA GLU A 151 -2.09 7.48 -10.51
C GLU A 151 -1.86 8.98 -10.52
N ASN A 152 -1.08 9.47 -11.48
CA ASN A 152 -0.89 10.89 -11.71
C ASN A 152 -0.74 11.19 -13.21
N VAL A 153 -1.07 12.41 -13.63
CA VAL A 153 -0.81 12.93 -14.98
C VAL A 153 0.13 14.11 -14.85
N MET A 154 1.27 14.05 -15.52
CA MET A 154 2.30 15.07 -15.44
C MET A 154 2.81 15.48 -16.82
N ALA A 155 3.27 16.73 -16.93
CA ALA A 155 3.98 17.20 -18.10
C ALA A 155 5.42 16.69 -18.06
N TRP A 156 5.90 16.20 -19.19
CA TRP A 156 7.25 15.66 -19.34
C TRP A 156 8.07 16.55 -20.27
N LYS A 157 9.17 17.12 -19.74
CA LYS A 157 10.06 17.97 -20.52
C LYS A 157 10.99 17.11 -21.36
N VAL A 158 11.34 17.60 -22.53
CA VAL A 158 12.30 16.96 -23.45
C VAL A 158 13.48 17.90 -23.67
N ALA A 159 14.64 17.36 -24.03
CA ALA A 159 15.80 18.17 -24.35
C ALA A 159 15.50 19.05 -25.58
N SER A 160 16.01 20.29 -25.57
CA SER A 160 15.84 21.26 -26.66
C SER A 160 16.77 20.97 -27.84
#